data_AF-A0A954CB46-F1
#
_entry.id   AF-A0A954CB46-F1
#
_cell.length_a   1.000
_cell.length_b   1.000
_cell.length_c   1.000
_cell.angle_alpha   90.00
_cell.angle_beta   90.00
_cell.angle_gamma   90.00
#
_symmetry.space_group_name_H-M   'P 1'
#
loop_
_entity.id
_entity.type
_entity.pdbx_description
1 polymer ?
#
loop_
_entity_poly.entity_id
_entity_poly.type
_entity_poly.pdbx_seq_one_letter_code
_entity_poly.pdbx_strand_id
1 'polypeptide(L)' 'MLHAIARGLSNAQIGKALGVSAKTVDSHRTTLMRKMGVHSTASLLVLALRDGLIDI' A
#
# COMPACT_ATOMS: atom_id res chain seq x y z
N MET A 1 -0.09 -5.78 2.51
CA MET A 1 0.29 -4.78 1.48
C MET A 1 0.58 -3.41 2.07
N LEU A 2 -0.32 -2.83 2.88
CA LEU A 2 -0.13 -1.52 3.51
C LEU A 2 1.18 -1.41 4.32
N HIS A 3 1.47 -2.40 5.17
CA HIS A 3 2.75 -2.54 5.88
C HIS A 3 3.98 -2.59 4.96
N ALA A 4 3.87 -3.24 3.81
CA ALA A 4 4.99 -3.33 2.87
C ALA A 4 5.24 -1.97 2.18
N ILE A 5 4.18 -1.24 1.88
CA ILE A 5 4.26 0.14 1.39
C ILE A 5 4.88 1.04 2.47
N ALA A 6 4.50 0.87 3.74
CA ALA A 6 5.03 1.64 4.86
C ALA A 6 6.52 1.42 5.10
N ARG A 7 6.98 0.19 4.91
CA ARG A 7 8.40 -0.17 4.94
C ARG A 7 9.17 0.25 3.67
N GLY A 8 8.54 0.99 2.76
CA GLY A 8 9.19 1.48 1.53
C GLY A 8 9.48 0.40 0.48
N LEU A 9 8.83 -0.77 0.55
CA LEU A 9 9.02 -1.81 -0.46
C LEU A 9 8.45 -1.36 -1.82
N SER A 10 9.20 -1.64 -2.87
CA SER A 10 8.77 -1.41 -4.26
C SER A 10 7.63 -2.34 -4.66
N ASN A 11 6.86 -1.97 -5.68
CA ASN A 11 5.78 -2.82 -6.22
C ASN A 11 6.26 -4.22 -6.63
N ALA A 12 7.50 -4.32 -7.13
CA ALA A 12 8.11 -5.60 -7.48
C ALA A 12 8.39 -6.47 -6.25
N GLN A 13 8.90 -5.88 -5.16
CA GLN A 13 9.14 -6.60 -3.91
C GLN A 13 7.83 -7.03 -3.25
N ILE A 14 6.82 -6.14 -3.24
CA ILE A 14 5.48 -6.45 -2.74
C ILE A 14 4.87 -7.59 -3.57
N GLY A 15 5.01 -7.53 -4.89
CA GLY A 15 4.53 -8.56 -5.79
C GLY A 15 5.19 -9.91 -5.51
N LYS A 16 6.51 -9.93 -5.37
CA LYS A 16 7.27 -11.13 -5.01
C LYS A 16 6.85 -11.71 -3.66
N ALA A 17 6.63 -10.85 -2.65
CA ALA A 17 6.21 -11.28 -1.32
C ALA A 17 4.77 -11.84 -1.28
N LEU A 18 3.90 -11.38 -2.18
CA LEU A 18 2.49 -11.80 -2.26
C LEU A 18 2.23 -12.84 -3.37
N GLY A 19 3.24 -13.21 -4.16
CA GLY A 19 3.09 -14.12 -5.31
C GLY A 19 2.27 -13.52 -6.45
N VAL A 20 2.20 -12.19 -6.57
CA VAL A 20 1.42 -11.48 -7.60
C VAL A 20 2.31 -10.58 -8.46
N SER A 21 1.84 -10.23 -9.65
CA SER A 21 2.58 -9.31 -10.52
C SER A 21 2.63 -7.89 -9.94
N ALA A 22 3.67 -7.12 -10.28
CA ALA A 22 3.75 -5.71 -9.89
C ALA A 22 2.54 -4.87 -10.39
N LYS A 23 1.94 -5.26 -11.52
CA LYS A 23 0.70 -4.68 -12.04
C LYS A 23 -0.51 -4.99 -11.15
N THR A 24 -0.59 -6.21 -10.61
CA THR A 24 -1.62 -6.59 -9.64
C THR A 24 -1.49 -5.77 -8.36
N VAL A 25 -0.25 -5.55 -7.89
CA VAL A 25 0.02 -4.67 -6.74
C VAL A 25 -0.50 -3.26 -7.03
N ASP A 26 -0.27 -2.71 -8.21
CA ASP A 26 -0.78 -1.39 -8.58
C ASP A 26 -2.32 -1.31 -8.57
N SER A 27 -3.02 -2.30 -9.12
CA SER A 27 -4.48 -2.38 -9.02
C SER A 27 -4.97 -2.51 -7.58
N HIS A 28 -4.26 -3.26 -6.74
CA HIS A 28 -4.56 -3.33 -5.31
C HIS A 28 -4.33 -1.98 -4.63
N ARG A 29 -3.29 -1.20 -4.97
CA ARG A 29 -3.04 0.15 -4.43
C ARG A 29 -4.22 1.05 -4.77
N THR A 30 -4.60 1.08 -6.04
CA THR A 30 -5.72 1.90 -6.52
C THR A 30 -7.02 1.55 -5.81
N THR A 31 -7.30 0.26 -5.60
CA THR A 31 -8.49 -0.19 -4.87
C THR A 31 -8.44 0.22 -3.41
N LEU A 32 -7.28 0.05 -2.75
CA LEU A 32 -7.07 0.41 -1.35
C LEU A 32 -7.19 1.92 -1.14
N MET A 33 -6.59 2.70 -2.03
CA MET A 33 -6.66 4.16 -2.07
C MET A 33 -8.10 4.64 -2.26
N ARG A 34 -8.85 4.03 -3.19
CA ARG A 34 -10.28 4.33 -3.38
C ARG A 34 -11.12 3.99 -2.15
N LYS A 35 -10.86 2.85 -1.50
CA LYS A 35 -11.56 2.46 -0.26
C LYS A 35 -11.27 3.40 0.91
N MET A 36 -10.04 3.90 0.99
CA MET A 36 -9.60 4.82 2.05
C MET A 36 -9.84 6.30 1.70
N GLY A 37 -10.39 6.61 0.52
CA GLY A 37 -10.67 7.98 0.09
C GLY A 37 -9.42 8.83 -0.16
N VAL A 38 -8.27 8.22 -0.47
CA VAL A 38 -6.98 8.92 -0.66
C VAL A 38 -6.49 8.80 -2.09
N HIS A 39 -5.75 9.82 -2.55
CA HIS A 39 -5.30 9.93 -3.95
C HIS A 39 -3.80 9.76 -4.13
N SER A 40 -3.04 9.61 -3.05
CA SER A 40 -1.61 9.27 -3.09
C SER A 40 -1.27 8.17 -2.11
N THR A 41 -0.20 7.42 -2.42
CA THR A 41 0.37 6.45 -1.47
C THR A 41 0.88 7.15 -0.21
N ALA A 42 1.45 8.35 -0.34
CA ALA A 42 1.87 9.12 0.82
C ALA A 42 0.68 9.44 1.74
N SER A 43 -0.43 9.90 1.16
CA SER A 43 -1.67 10.15 1.89
C SER A 43 -2.23 8.89 2.54
N LEU A 44 -2.16 7.75 1.84
CA LEU A 44 -2.54 6.44 2.36
C LEU A 44 -1.71 6.04 3.59
N LEU A 45 -0.40 6.27 3.56
CA LEU A 45 0.49 6.00 4.68
C LEU A 45 0.21 6.91 5.87
N VAL A 46 0.08 8.22 5.64
CA VAL A 46 -0.24 9.19 6.69
C VAL A 46 -1.58 8.86 7.34
N LEU A 47 -2.59 8.53 6.54
CA LEU A 47 -3.90 8.13 7.05
C LEU A 47 -3.79 6.85 7.89
N ALA A 48 -3.10 5.84 7.39
CA ALA A 48 -2.99 4.56 8.07
C ALA A 48 -2.14 4.62 9.35
N LEU A 49 -1.16 5.52 9.42
CA LEU A 49 -0.43 5.85 10.66
C LEU A 49 -1.34 6.58 11.66
N ARG A 50 -2.10 7.57 11.19
CA ARG A 50 -3.05 8.31 12.05
C ARG A 50 -4.14 7.42 12.63
N ASP A 51 -4.61 6.48 11.83
CA ASP A 51 -5.70 5.57 12.18
C ASP A 51 -5.20 4.33 12.95
N GLY A 52 -3.88 4.21 13.19
CA GLY A 52 -3.26 3.09 13.92
C GLY A 52 -3.29 1.75 13.16
N LEU A 53 -3.54 1.76 11.85
CA LEU A 53 -3.54 0.56 11.00
C LEU A 53 -2.13 0.01 10.71
N ILE A 54 -1.10 0.83 10.93
CA ILE A 54 0.30 0.46 10.73
C ILE A 54 1.11 1.02 11.89
N ASP A 55 2.01 0.21 12.41
CA ASP A 55 3.05 0.59 13.35
C ASP A 55 4.41 0.48 12.64
N ILE A 56 5.30 1.47 12.83
CA ILE A 56 6.59 1.56 12.11
C ILE A 56 7.70 0.90 12.92
#